data_AF-A0A7Y3C274-F1
#
_entry.id   AF-A0A7Y3C274-F1
#
_cell.length_a   1.000
_cell.length_b   1.000
_cell.length_c   1.000
_cell.angle_alpha   90.00
_cell.angle_beta   90.00
_cell.angle_gamma   90.00
#
_symmetry.space_group_name_H-M   'P 1'
#
loop_
_entity.id
_entity.type
_entity.pdbx_description
1 polymer ?
#
loop_
_entity_poly.entity_id
_entity_poly.type
_entity_poly.pdbx_seq_one_letter_code
_entity_poly.pdbx_strand_id
1 'polypeptide(L)'
;MAKSSVRQALVRAPISRVWSRFLDGRATIFLLHRFHSDQPRHDSESVDGLRAALEAMRREGYELAGLGDVVARLREGALFPRPTVAFTIDDGYRDFLELGADAFAAYDCPATVFLATGFIDGDLWLWWDQIDWILQSAPRRTVEWTLGSGGMFDLGPMGSRLD
;
A
#
# COMPACT_ATOMS: atom_id res chain seq x y z
N MET A 1 -4.77 -12.95 1.89
CA MET A 1 -4.31 -13.38 3.24
C MET A 1 -2.79 -13.38 3.44
N ALA A 2 -1.94 -13.61 2.42
CA ALA A 2 -0.47 -13.69 2.65
C ALA A 2 0.28 -12.34 2.73
N LYS A 3 -0.22 -11.27 2.08
CA LYS A 3 0.47 -9.96 2.04
C LYS A 3 0.47 -9.24 3.41
N SER A 4 -0.63 -9.32 4.17
CA SER A 4 -0.74 -8.66 5.48
C SER A 4 0.15 -9.29 6.55
N SER A 5 0.32 -10.62 6.50
CA SER A 5 1.18 -11.35 7.45
C SER A 5 2.67 -11.03 7.26
N VAL A 6 3.12 -10.81 6.02
CA VAL A 6 4.51 -10.40 5.73
C VAL A 6 4.75 -8.95 6.18
N ARG A 7 3.79 -8.05 5.94
CA ARG A 7 3.83 -6.68 6.49
C ARG A 7 3.86 -6.67 8.01
N GLN A 8 2.99 -7.42 8.69
CA GLN A 8 2.99 -7.51 10.15
C GLN A 8 4.25 -8.17 10.71
N ALA A 9 4.84 -9.14 10.00
CA ALA A 9 6.09 -9.77 10.40
C ALA A 9 7.29 -8.81 10.31
N LEU A 10 7.32 -7.93 9.29
CA LEU A 10 8.34 -6.88 9.15
C LEU A 10 8.25 -5.82 10.26
N VAL A 11 7.07 -5.64 10.87
CA VAL A 11 6.82 -4.68 11.95
C VAL A 11 7.00 -5.29 13.36
N ARG A 12 7.26 -6.60 13.47
CA ARG A 12 7.57 -7.24 14.78
C ARG A 12 9.00 -6.95 15.22
N ALA A 13 9.14 -6.28 16.37
CA ALA A 13 10.37 -5.77 16.98
C ALA A 13 11.64 -6.67 16.94
N PRO A 14 11.58 -8.02 17.14
CA PRO A 14 12.79 -8.83 17.05
C PRO A 14 13.24 -9.08 15.61
N ILE A 15 12.31 -9.12 14.65
CA ILE A 15 12.61 -9.28 13.22
C ILE A 15 13.08 -7.95 12.66
N SER A 16 12.39 -6.85 12.96
CA SER A 16 12.77 -5.52 12.49
C SER A 16 14.16 -5.07 12.94
N ARG A 17 14.64 -5.46 14.14
CA ARG A 17 16.03 -5.26 14.60
C ARG A 17 17.10 -6.04 13.83
N VAL A 18 16.74 -7.20 13.28
CA VAL A 18 17.66 -7.98 12.44
C VAL A 18 17.68 -7.41 11.04
N TRP A 19 16.52 -7.02 10.51
CA TRP A 19 16.40 -6.38 9.20
C TRP A 19 17.00 -4.97 9.16
N SER A 20 16.90 -4.19 10.24
CA SER A 20 17.48 -2.84 10.32
C SER A 20 18.99 -2.85 10.06
N ARG A 21 19.71 -3.90 10.49
CA ARG A 21 21.16 -4.07 10.23
C ARG A 21 21.49 -4.38 8.77
N PHE A 22 20.55 -4.94 8.01
CA PHE A 22 20.67 -5.13 6.56
C PHE A 22 20.20 -3.90 5.75
N LEU A 23 19.48 -2.98 6.41
CA LEU A 23 19.01 -1.72 5.84
C LEU A 23 19.92 -0.53 6.18
N ASP A 24 20.98 -0.74 6.98
CA ASP A 24 21.99 0.29 7.22
C ASP A 24 22.58 0.76 5.89
N GLY A 25 22.55 2.08 5.66
CA GLY A 25 22.97 2.69 4.41
C GLY A 25 21.97 2.55 3.25
N ARG A 26 20.73 2.09 3.47
CA ARG A 26 19.69 1.92 2.43
C ARG A 26 18.42 2.69 2.76
N ALA A 27 17.71 3.11 1.71
CA ALA A 27 16.35 3.61 1.80
C ALA A 27 15.37 2.60 1.18
N THR A 28 14.21 2.44 1.81
CA THR A 28 13.10 1.61 1.30
C THR A 28 11.96 2.54 0.87
N ILE A 29 11.42 2.32 -0.32
CA ILE A 29 10.28 3.09 -0.84
C ILE A 29 9.07 2.15 -0.87
N PHE A 30 8.04 2.48 -0.10
CA PHE A 30 6.76 1.76 -0.15
C PHE A 30 5.82 2.41 -1.15
N LEU A 31 5.15 1.57 -1.93
CA LEU A 31 4.11 1.96 -2.88
C LEU A 31 2.74 1.51 -2.33
N LEU A 32 1.82 2.46 -2.23
CA LEU A 32 0.45 2.30 -1.77
C LEU A 32 -0.50 2.87 -2.84
N HIS A 33 -1.75 2.44 -2.83
CA HIS A 33 -2.78 3.02 -3.71
C HIS A 33 -3.99 3.49 -2.90
N ARG A 34 -4.63 2.57 -2.19
CA ARG A 34 -5.92 2.82 -1.54
C ARG A 34 -5.88 2.63 -0.03
N PHE A 35 -6.85 3.23 0.66
CA PHE A 35 -7.00 3.12 2.11
C PHE A 35 -8.42 2.70 2.51
N HIS A 36 -8.54 1.99 3.63
CA HIS A 36 -9.84 1.60 4.18
C HIS A 36 -9.84 1.63 5.73
N SER A 37 -11.00 1.94 6.31
CA SER A 37 -11.24 1.88 7.76
C SER A 37 -12.01 0.63 8.20
N ASP A 38 -12.86 0.08 7.34
CA ASP A 38 -13.77 -1.01 7.66
C ASP A 38 -13.50 -2.25 6.79
N GLN A 39 -13.91 -2.23 5.53
CA GLN A 39 -13.81 -3.35 4.61
C GLN A 39 -12.69 -3.12 3.59
N PRO A 40 -11.81 -4.12 3.39
CA PRO A 40 -10.77 -4.02 2.39
C PRO A 40 -11.40 -3.96 1.00
N ARG A 41 -10.90 -3.03 0.20
CA ARG A 41 -11.05 -2.99 -1.26
C ARG A 41 -9.82 -3.62 -1.92
N HIS A 42 -9.93 -3.91 -3.21
CA HIS A 42 -8.78 -4.29 -4.01
C HIS A 42 -7.64 -3.27 -3.82
N ASP A 43 -6.46 -3.80 -3.51
CA ASP A 43 -5.22 -3.05 -3.28
C ASP A 43 -5.30 -1.89 -2.25
N SER A 44 -6.18 -2.04 -1.25
CA SER A 44 -6.29 -1.09 -0.15
C SER A 44 -5.55 -1.54 1.11
N GLU A 45 -5.08 -0.55 1.85
CA GLU A 45 -4.38 -0.72 3.12
C GLU A 45 -5.23 -0.22 4.27
N SER A 46 -5.20 -0.95 5.38
CA SER A 46 -5.89 -0.56 6.60
C SER A 46 -5.24 0.69 7.21
N VAL A 47 -6.04 1.70 7.52
CA VAL A 47 -5.56 2.93 8.18
C VAL A 47 -4.99 2.63 9.56
N ASP A 48 -5.63 1.75 10.32
CA ASP A 48 -5.13 1.32 11.63
C ASP A 48 -3.82 0.54 11.49
N GLY A 49 -3.74 -0.31 10.47
CA GLY A 49 -2.49 -1.00 10.10
C GLY A 49 -1.36 -0.04 9.75
N LEU A 50 -1.67 1.02 8.98
CA LEU A 50 -0.72 2.08 8.63
C LEU A 50 -0.24 2.82 9.89
N ARG A 51 -1.15 3.25 10.76
CA ARG A 51 -0.81 3.94 12.01
C ARG A 51 0.11 3.08 12.89
N ALA A 52 -0.23 1.81 13.07
CA ALA A 52 0.60 0.88 13.84
C ALA A 52 2.00 0.70 13.22
N ALA A 53 2.11 0.65 11.89
CA ALA A 53 3.38 0.55 11.20
C ALA A 53 4.23 1.82 11.37
N LEU A 54 3.64 3.01 11.18
CA LEU A 54 4.32 4.30 11.36
C LEU A 54 4.79 4.49 12.81
N GLU A 55 3.97 4.10 13.79
CA GLU A 55 4.33 4.12 15.21
C GLU A 55 5.52 3.22 15.51
N ALA A 56 5.49 1.99 15.01
CA ALA A 56 6.58 1.05 15.18
C ALA A 56 7.87 1.55 14.53
N MET A 57 7.80 2.12 13.33
CA MET A 57 8.94 2.72 12.63
C MET A 57 9.56 3.88 13.45
N ARG A 58 8.74 4.79 13.99
CA ARG A 58 9.24 5.87 14.87
C ARG A 58 9.89 5.30 16.12
N ARG A 59 9.24 4.34 16.79
CA ARG A 59 9.76 3.67 18.00
C ARG A 59 11.10 2.96 17.76
N GLU A 60 11.32 2.47 16.55
CA GLU A 60 12.54 1.75 16.16
C GLU A 60 13.63 2.64 15.55
N GLY A 61 13.37 3.95 15.45
CA GLY A 61 14.36 4.94 15.01
C GLY A 61 14.52 5.04 13.49
N TYR A 62 13.52 4.63 12.72
CA TYR A 62 13.51 4.87 11.27
C TYR A 62 13.43 6.36 10.96
N GLU A 63 14.08 6.77 9.88
CA GLU A 63 13.86 8.08 9.26
C GLU A 63 12.68 7.99 8.29
N LEU A 64 11.62 8.76 8.55
CA LEU A 64 10.49 8.91 7.65
C LEU A 64 10.78 10.11 6.74
N ALA A 65 11.20 9.85 5.50
CA ALA A 65 11.69 10.86 4.57
C ALA A 65 10.73 11.06 3.39
N GLY A 66 10.77 12.26 2.80
CA GLY A 66 10.16 12.47 1.49
C GLY A 66 10.93 11.75 0.40
N LEU A 67 10.24 11.29 -0.65
CA LEU A 67 10.90 10.65 -1.80
C LEU A 67 11.95 11.58 -2.44
N GLY A 68 11.66 12.89 -2.49
CA GLY A 68 12.61 13.89 -2.99
C GLY A 68 13.93 13.92 -2.23
N ASP A 69 13.89 13.84 -0.90
CA ASP A 69 15.08 13.83 -0.04
C ASP A 69 15.88 12.54 -0.24
N VAL A 70 15.19 11.40 -0.35
CA VAL A 70 15.81 10.11 -0.65
C VAL A 70 16.54 10.16 -1.99
N VAL A 71 15.89 10.67 -3.04
CA VAL A 71 16.49 10.80 -4.38
C VAL A 71 17.66 11.78 -4.38
N ALA A 72 17.56 12.91 -3.67
CA ALA A 72 18.65 13.88 -3.56
C ALA A 72 19.90 13.25 -2.91
N ARG A 73 19.74 12.56 -1.77
CA ARG A 73 20.85 11.86 -1.11
C ARG A 73 21.49 10.80 -2.00
N LEU A 74 20.68 10.03 -2.73
CA LEU A 74 21.19 9.01 -3.67
C LEU A 74 22.01 9.65 -4.79
N ARG A 75 21.59 10.81 -5.33
CA ARG A 75 22.35 11.54 -6.36
C ARG A 75 23.67 12.09 -5.86
N GLU A 76 23.72 12.47 -4.58
CA GLU A 76 24.93 12.96 -3.92
C GLU A 76 25.88 11.82 -3.50
N GLY A 77 25.47 10.55 -3.67
CA GLY A 77 26.23 9.40 -3.18
C GLY A 77 26.28 9.32 -1.65
N ALA A 78 25.37 10.00 -0.95
CA ALA A 78 25.32 10.05 0.49
C ALA A 78 24.75 8.74 1.06
N LEU A 79 25.30 8.30 2.19
CA LEU A 79 24.77 7.16 2.93
C LEU A 79 23.55 7.58 3.77
N PHE A 80 22.64 6.63 3.98
CA PHE A 80 21.55 6.80 4.94
C PHE A 80 22.06 6.46 6.36
N PRO A 81 22.09 7.43 7.29
CA PRO A 81 22.70 7.25 8.61
C PRO A 81 21.90 6.33 9.53
N ARG A 82 20.65 6.04 9.17
CA ARG A 82 19.74 5.11 9.82
C ARG A 82 18.76 4.54 8.78
N PRO A 83 18.05 3.44 9.06
CA PRO A 83 17.04 2.90 8.16
C PRO A 83 16.06 4.00 7.74
N THR A 84 15.98 4.27 6.43
CA THR A 84 15.17 5.36 5.88
C THR A 84 14.02 4.78 5.08
N VAL A 85 12.83 5.34 5.25
CA VAL A 85 11.61 4.92 4.56
C VAL A 85 10.95 6.14 3.92
N ALA A 86 10.54 5.99 2.67
CA ALA A 86 9.67 6.93 1.97
C ALA A 86 8.39 6.21 1.51
N PHE A 87 7.30 6.96 1.43
CA PHE A 87 6.01 6.45 0.99
C PHE A 87 5.55 7.16 -0.28
N THR A 88 5.06 6.36 -1.22
CA THR A 88 4.46 6.78 -2.48
C THR A 88 3.01 6.29 -2.51
N ILE A 89 2.11 7.17 -2.94
CA ILE A 89 0.69 6.89 -3.12
C ILE A 89 0.36 7.17 -4.58
N ASP A 90 -0.07 6.14 -5.30
CA ASP A 90 -0.33 6.22 -6.74
C ASP A 90 -1.83 6.41 -7.03
N ASP A 91 -2.15 6.68 -8.29
CA ASP A 91 -3.47 6.87 -8.89
C ASP A 91 -4.24 8.13 -8.47
N GLY A 92 -4.20 8.51 -7.19
CA GLY A 92 -4.91 9.69 -6.68
C GLY A 92 -6.33 9.40 -6.21
N TYR A 93 -6.58 8.22 -5.63
CA TYR A 93 -7.87 7.91 -5.02
C TYR A 93 -8.22 8.87 -3.88
N ARG A 94 -9.51 9.23 -3.81
CA ARG A 94 -10.09 10.10 -2.77
C ARG A 94 -9.84 9.58 -1.35
N ASP A 95 -9.78 8.26 -1.18
CA ASP A 95 -9.58 7.64 0.14
C ASP A 95 -8.22 7.99 0.77
N PHE A 96 -7.20 8.36 0.00
CA PHE A 96 -5.98 8.94 0.57
C PHE A 96 -6.28 10.26 1.29
N LEU A 97 -7.03 11.17 0.68
CA LEU A 97 -7.37 12.45 1.30
C LEU A 97 -8.27 12.26 2.53
N GLU A 98 -9.23 11.35 2.46
CA GLU A 98 -10.22 11.15 3.51
C GLU A 98 -9.72 10.34 4.70
N LEU A 99 -8.75 9.44 4.48
CA LEU A 99 -8.32 8.47 5.48
C LEU A 99 -6.80 8.41 5.68
N GLY A 100 -6.04 8.39 4.58
CA GLY A 100 -4.59 8.17 4.61
C GLY A 100 -3.81 9.40 5.07
N ALA A 101 -4.13 10.58 4.56
CA ALA A 101 -3.38 11.82 4.75
C ALA A 101 -3.26 12.19 6.24
N ASP A 102 -4.35 12.06 7.00
CA ASP A 102 -4.35 12.30 8.44
C ASP A 102 -3.44 11.33 9.20
N ALA A 103 -3.37 10.06 8.77
CA ALA A 103 -2.46 9.09 9.36
C ALA A 103 -1.00 9.45 9.07
N PHE A 104 -0.65 9.88 7.86
CA PHE A 104 0.71 10.35 7.56
C PHE A 104 1.09 11.60 8.36
N ALA A 105 0.17 12.58 8.42
CA ALA A 105 0.38 13.83 9.14
C ALA A 105 0.57 13.62 10.65
N ALA A 106 -0.19 12.72 11.27
CA ALA A 106 -0.09 12.42 12.70
C ALA A 106 1.29 11.88 13.14
N TYR A 107 2.09 11.34 12.21
CA TYR A 107 3.41 10.79 12.48
C TYR A 107 4.55 11.61 11.87
N ASP A 108 4.28 12.83 11.39
CA ASP A 108 5.23 13.69 10.68
C ASP A 108 5.90 12.95 9.50
N CYS A 109 5.12 12.09 8.82
CA CYS A 109 5.62 11.22 7.75
C CYS A 109 5.32 11.84 6.39
N PRO A 110 6.33 12.29 5.62
CA PRO A 110 6.09 12.82 4.29
C PRO A 110 5.59 11.71 3.35
N ALA A 111 4.58 12.04 2.55
CA ALA A 111 4.00 11.17 1.54
C ALA A 111 4.14 11.83 0.16
N THR A 112 4.57 11.07 -0.85
CA THR A 112 4.62 11.54 -2.24
C THR A 112 3.44 10.96 -3.00
N VAL A 113 2.64 11.82 -3.63
CA VAL A 113 1.44 11.37 -4.37
C VAL A 113 1.70 11.49 -5.87
N PHE A 114 1.60 10.37 -6.60
CA PHE A 114 1.66 10.33 -8.05
C PHE A 114 0.24 10.26 -8.62
N LEU A 115 -0.25 11.41 -9.11
CA LEU A 115 -1.62 11.54 -9.60
C LEU A 115 -1.75 11.08 -11.04
N ALA A 116 -2.69 10.19 -11.30
CA ALA A 116 -3.16 9.91 -12.66
C ALA A 116 -4.14 11.03 -13.08
N THR A 117 -3.63 12.12 -13.65
CA THR A 117 -4.44 13.34 -13.88
C THR A 117 -5.68 13.09 -14.73
N GLY A 118 -5.60 12.27 -15.77
CA GLY A 118 -6.79 11.89 -16.56
C GLY A 118 -7.87 11.18 -15.72
N PHE A 119 -7.48 10.41 -14.70
CA PHE A 119 -8.45 9.77 -13.80
C PHE A 119 -9.11 10.81 -12.87
N ILE A 120 -8.33 11.76 -12.37
CA ILE A 120 -8.83 12.86 -11.53
C ILE A 120 -9.77 13.78 -12.31
N ASP A 121 -9.42 14.10 -13.56
CA ASP A 121 -10.19 14.97 -14.44
C ASP A 121 -11.45 14.27 -15.00
N GLY A 122 -11.56 12.95 -14.83
CA GLY A 122 -12.67 12.14 -15.34
C GLY A 122 -12.55 11.71 -16.81
N ASP A 123 -11.42 12.02 -17.44
CA ASP A 123 -11.11 11.67 -18.83
C ASP A 123 -10.64 10.20 -19.00
N LEU A 124 -10.21 9.58 -17.90
CA LEU A 124 -9.73 8.20 -17.84
C LEU A 124 -10.49 7.44 -16.76
N TRP A 125 -10.90 6.21 -17.09
CA TRP A 125 -11.31 5.24 -16.08
C TRP A 125 -10.29 4.12 -16.02
N LEU A 126 -9.64 3.98 -14.86
CA LEU A 126 -8.63 2.95 -14.62
C LEU A 126 -9.22 1.56 -14.90
N TRP A 127 -8.53 0.76 -15.71
CA TRP A 127 -9.09 -0.48 -16.22
C TRP A 127 -9.38 -1.49 -15.10
N TRP A 128 -8.60 -1.50 -14.02
CA TRP A 128 -8.87 -2.35 -12.86
C TRP A 128 -10.14 -1.92 -12.13
N ASP A 129 -10.42 -0.62 -12.01
CA ASP A 129 -11.70 -0.14 -11.46
C ASP A 129 -12.88 -0.51 -12.37
N GLN A 130 -12.69 -0.55 -13.69
CA GLN A 130 -13.72 -1.05 -14.62
C GLN A 130 -14.03 -2.52 -14.35
N ILE A 131 -12.99 -3.36 -14.19
CA ILE A 131 -13.16 -4.78 -13.86
C ILE A 131 -13.83 -4.94 -12.50
N ASP A 132 -13.36 -4.23 -11.46
CA ASP A 132 -13.96 -4.26 -10.13
C ASP A 132 -15.44 -3.84 -10.17
N TRP A 133 -15.78 -2.81 -10.94
CA TRP A 133 -17.16 -2.37 -11.12
C TRP A 133 -18.01 -3.42 -11.86
N ILE A 134 -17.50 -4.02 -12.93
CA ILE A 134 -18.18 -5.10 -13.66
C ILE A 134 -18.48 -6.27 -12.73
N LEU A 135 -17.49 -6.70 -11.94
CA LEU A 135 -17.64 -7.82 -11.02
C LEU A 135 -18.64 -7.52 -9.89
N GLN A 136 -18.56 -6.32 -9.30
CA GLN A 136 -19.50 -5.90 -8.26
C GLN A 136 -20.93 -5.70 -8.76
N SER A 137 -21.08 -5.31 -10.03
CA SER A 137 -22.39 -5.08 -10.67
C SER A 137 -22.95 -6.33 -11.33
N ALA A 138 -22.19 -7.43 -11.38
CA ALA A 138 -22.63 -8.66 -12.03
C ALA A 138 -23.84 -9.26 -11.31
N PRO A 139 -24.92 -9.64 -12.03
CA PRO A 139 -26.08 -10.28 -11.42
C PRO A 139 -25.76 -11.70 -10.93
N ARG A 140 -24.71 -12.32 -11.47
CA ARG A 140 -24.20 -13.62 -11.02
C ARG A 140 -23.02 -13.40 -10.08
N ARG A 141 -23.06 -14.06 -8.93
CA ARG A 141 -21.96 -14.02 -7.94
C ARG A 141 -21.00 -15.19 -8.06
N THR A 142 -21.29 -16.16 -8.91
CA THR A 142 -20.42 -17.30 -9.15
C THR A 142 -20.20 -17.48 -10.63
N VAL A 143 -18.98 -17.89 -10.97
CA VAL A 143 -18.63 -18.31 -12.33
C VAL A 143 -17.94 -19.67 -12.27
N GLU A 144 -18.39 -20.56 -13.15
CA GLU A 144 -17.67 -21.79 -13.43
C GLU A 144 -16.57 -21.48 -14.44
N TRP A 145 -15.35 -21.86 -14.09
CA TRP A 145 -14.16 -21.58 -14.89
C TRP A 145 -13.57 -22.88 -15.41
N THR A 146 -13.20 -22.91 -16.69
CA THR A 146 -12.72 -24.13 -17.36
C THR A 146 -11.25 -24.04 -17.82
N LEU A 147 -10.54 -22.94 -17.55
CA LEU A 147 -9.11 -22.85 -17.83
C LEU A 147 -8.30 -23.51 -16.70
N GLY A 148 -7.37 -24.40 -17.04
CA GLY A 148 -6.52 -25.10 -16.06
C GLY A 148 -7.25 -26.25 -15.37
N SER A 149 -7.15 -26.36 -14.04
CA SER A 149 -7.83 -27.40 -13.26
C SER A 149 -9.35 -27.20 -13.15
N GLY A 150 -9.88 -26.15 -13.76
CA GLY A 150 -11.24 -25.68 -13.55
C GLY A 150 -11.50 -25.25 -12.11
N GLY A 151 -12.74 -24.87 -11.83
CA GLY A 151 -13.22 -24.57 -10.48
C GLY A 151 -14.40 -23.60 -10.47
N MET A 152 -14.94 -23.37 -9.26
CA MET A 152 -16.00 -22.39 -9.06
C MET A 152 -15.45 -21.20 -8.31
N PHE A 153 -15.62 -20.00 -8.87
CA PHE A 153 -15.14 -18.77 -8.26
C PHE A 153 -16.31 -17.93 -7.78
N ASP A 154 -16.21 -17.43 -6.55
CA ASP A 154 -17.02 -16.31 -6.06
C ASP A 154 -16.48 -15.01 -6.64
N LEU A 155 -17.39 -14.22 -7.23
CA LEU A 155 -17.13 -12.91 -7.82
C LEU A 155 -17.37 -11.76 -6.81
N GLY A 156 -17.59 -12.08 -5.54
CA GLY A 156 -17.69 -11.10 -4.46
C GLY A 156 -16.45 -10.18 -4.35
N PRO A 157 -16.52 -9.14 -3.50
CA PRO A 157 -15.56 -8.02 -3.47
C PRO A 157 -14.08 -8.37 -3.29
N MET A 158 -13.77 -9.57 -2.79
CA MET A 158 -12.40 -10.06 -2.65
C MET A 158 -12.05 -11.23 -3.54
N GLY A 159 -13.02 -11.81 -4.25
CA GLY A 159 -12.87 -12.98 -5.13
C GLY A 159 -12.24 -14.19 -4.45
N SER A 160 -12.98 -15.28 -4.26
CA SER A 160 -12.39 -16.50 -3.69
C SER A 160 -12.78 -17.74 -4.46
N ARG A 161 -11.82 -18.64 -4.62
CA ARG A 161 -12.07 -20.01 -5.09
C ARG A 161 -12.91 -20.75 -4.04
N LEU A 162 -13.97 -21.43 -4.47
CA LEU A 162 -14.93 -22.11 -3.59
C LEU A 162 -14.62 -23.59 -3.40
N ASP A 163 -13.70 -24.15 -4.19
CA ASP A 163 -13.30 -25.56 -4.24
C ASP A 163 -11.80 -25.77 -3.97
#